data_AF-A0A415EM40-F1
#
_entry.id   AF-A0A415EM40-F1
#
_cell.length_a   1.000
_cell.length_b   1.000
_cell.length_c   1.000
_cell.angle_alpha   90.00
_cell.angle_beta   90.00
_cell.angle_gamma   90.00
#
_symmetry.space_group_name_H-M   'P 1'
#
loop_
_entity.id
_entity.type
_entity.pdbx_description
1 polymer ?
#
loop_
_entity_poly.entity_id
_entity_poly.type
_entity_poly.pdbx_seq_one_letter_code
_entity_poly.pdbx_strand_id
1 'polypeptide(L)'
;MKVLRIKKKIVSLALLACLAVAPAYAAEWYWLGSDSYNSRFVDTASLEKNDYQAIVWWKNTGPKGDSYLKKLAFNRYDRTVAVAASYLLDKYGDYKKTYSNKPRSEWKYEAIVPESFMEEIYNWLWPAAAGTANRWYYLGKWSDGATFFVDNLSVRKDAQTARVWTKENDPNGHYSIQYRIIRRNEKTLTIWKSYTLRGSAGHEYIDTEAFPNEVIPILPGSMDEKLFYAIWPN
;
A
#
# COMPACT_ATOMS: atom_id res chain seq x y z
N MET A 1 -23.77 -62.53 -9.02
CA MET A 1 -24.09 -61.26 -8.33
C MET A 1 -22.99 -60.65 -7.45
N LYS A 2 -21.99 -61.41 -6.94
CA LYS A 2 -20.90 -60.89 -6.08
C LYS A 2 -19.84 -60.03 -6.81
N VAL A 3 -19.47 -60.36 -8.05
CA VAL A 3 -18.42 -59.67 -8.83
C VAL A 3 -18.79 -58.23 -9.20
N LEU A 4 -20.05 -57.98 -9.54
CA LEU A 4 -20.56 -56.64 -9.87
C LEU A 4 -20.49 -55.68 -8.67
N ARG A 5 -20.63 -56.23 -7.44
CA ARG A 5 -20.58 -55.48 -6.17
C ARG A 5 -19.15 -55.03 -5.82
N ILE A 6 -18.14 -55.83 -6.19
CA ILE A 6 -16.72 -55.53 -5.98
C ILE A 6 -16.25 -54.45 -6.97
N LYS A 7 -16.65 -54.52 -8.24
CA LYS A 7 -16.34 -53.48 -9.25
C LYS A 7 -16.89 -52.10 -8.85
N LYS A 8 -18.13 -52.04 -8.33
CA LYS A 8 -18.72 -50.79 -7.82
C LYS A 8 -17.93 -50.21 -6.64
N LYS A 9 -17.51 -51.05 -5.68
CA LYS A 9 -16.70 -50.61 -4.54
C LYS A 9 -15.32 -50.08 -4.94
N ILE A 10 -14.65 -50.72 -5.91
CA ILE A 10 -13.35 -50.27 -6.42
C ILE A 10 -13.47 -48.92 -7.13
N VAL A 11 -14.52 -48.73 -7.94
CA VAL A 11 -14.80 -47.43 -8.59
C VAL A 11 -15.09 -46.33 -7.56
N SER A 12 -15.89 -46.62 -6.53
CA SER A 12 -16.15 -45.67 -5.44
C SER A 12 -14.91 -45.32 -4.63
N LEU A 13 -14.00 -46.29 -4.40
CA LEU A 13 -12.75 -46.07 -3.67
C LEU A 13 -11.76 -45.25 -4.51
N ALA A 14 -11.71 -45.47 -5.82
CA ALA A 14 -10.92 -44.66 -6.76
C ALA A 14 -11.44 -43.22 -6.86
N LEU A 15 -12.76 -43.02 -6.85
CA LEU A 15 -13.38 -41.68 -6.80
C LEU A 15 -13.10 -40.96 -5.47
N LEU A 16 -13.14 -41.67 -4.33
CA LEU A 16 -12.75 -41.08 -3.04
C LEU A 16 -11.26 -40.74 -2.97
N ALA A 17 -10.40 -41.55 -3.59
CA ALA A 17 -8.97 -41.27 -3.69
C ALA A 17 -8.68 -40.06 -4.60
N CYS A 18 -9.47 -39.84 -5.67
CA CYS A 18 -9.39 -38.63 -6.49
C CYS A 18 -9.82 -37.36 -5.74
N LEU A 19 -10.75 -37.46 -4.79
CA LEU A 19 -11.16 -36.36 -3.91
C LEU A 19 -10.15 -36.08 -2.78
N ALA A 20 -9.22 -37.00 -2.52
CA ALA A 20 -8.16 -36.88 -1.54
C ALA A 20 -6.82 -36.40 -2.14
N VAL A 21 -6.77 -36.16 -3.46
CA VAL A 21 -5.63 -35.49 -4.09
C VAL A 21 -5.64 -34.05 -3.61
N ALA A 22 -4.52 -33.63 -3.03
CA ALA A 22 -4.21 -32.35 -2.39
C ALA A 22 -5.04 -31.14 -2.85
N PRO A 23 -5.29 -30.14 -1.97
CA PRO A 23 -5.94 -28.89 -2.40
C PRO A 23 -5.21 -28.36 -3.63
N ALA A 24 -5.89 -28.36 -4.77
CA ALA A 24 -5.42 -27.65 -5.93
C ALA A 24 -5.43 -26.18 -5.53
N TYR A 25 -4.25 -25.63 -5.19
CA TYR A 25 -4.08 -24.21 -4.98
C TYR A 25 -4.25 -23.51 -6.34
N ALA A 26 -5.49 -23.46 -6.83
CA ALA A 26 -5.87 -22.51 -7.85
C ALA A 26 -5.68 -21.13 -7.22
N ALA A 27 -5.04 -20.21 -7.95
CA ALA A 27 -4.93 -18.82 -7.49
C ALA A 27 -6.34 -18.29 -7.22
N GLU A 28 -6.63 -17.99 -5.95
CA GLU A 28 -7.90 -17.43 -5.54
C GLU A 28 -7.77 -15.90 -5.57
N TRP A 29 -7.99 -15.34 -6.75
CA TRP A 29 -7.95 -13.91 -6.99
C TRP A 29 -9.15 -13.22 -6.32
N TYR A 30 -8.90 -12.58 -5.19
CA TYR A 30 -9.86 -11.72 -4.52
C TYR A 30 -9.88 -10.33 -5.19
N TRP A 31 -11.08 -9.87 -5.56
CA TRP A 31 -11.26 -8.55 -6.18
C TRP A 31 -11.22 -7.45 -5.12
N LEU A 32 -10.33 -6.47 -5.32
CA LEU A 32 -10.19 -5.32 -4.43
C LEU A 32 -11.03 -4.13 -4.91
N GLY A 33 -11.18 -3.98 -6.22
CA GLY A 33 -11.87 -2.85 -6.80
C GLY A 33 -11.49 -2.63 -8.26
N SER A 34 -12.07 -1.60 -8.86
CA SER A 34 -11.70 -1.10 -10.18
C SER A 34 -11.74 0.42 -10.22
N ASP A 35 -10.99 1.01 -11.14
CA ASP A 35 -11.16 2.40 -11.58
C ASP A 35 -11.66 2.42 -13.04
N SER A 36 -11.69 3.60 -13.68
CA SER A 36 -12.12 3.74 -15.07
C SER A 36 -11.24 3.01 -16.08
N TYR A 37 -10.06 2.55 -15.68
CA TYR A 37 -9.06 1.94 -16.55
C TYR A 37 -8.72 0.51 -16.16
N ASN A 38 -8.66 0.16 -14.88
CA ASN A 38 -8.13 -1.11 -14.43
C ASN A 38 -8.96 -1.80 -13.35
N SER A 39 -8.90 -3.14 -13.33
CA SER A 39 -9.41 -3.99 -12.25
C SER A 39 -8.27 -4.57 -11.42
N ARG A 40 -8.43 -4.57 -10.10
CA ARG A 40 -7.37 -4.85 -9.13
C ARG A 40 -7.73 -6.08 -8.30
N PHE A 41 -6.76 -6.98 -8.15
CA PHE A 41 -6.93 -8.25 -7.45
C PHE A 41 -5.73 -8.59 -6.58
N VAL A 42 -5.95 -9.37 -5.53
CA VAL A 42 -4.89 -10.03 -4.75
C VAL A 42 -5.08 -11.53 -4.78
N ASP A 43 -3.99 -12.28 -4.88
CA ASP A 43 -4.02 -13.73 -4.79
C ASP A 43 -4.01 -14.14 -3.32
N THR A 44 -5.14 -14.66 -2.85
CA THR A 44 -5.30 -15.09 -1.46
C THR A 44 -4.70 -16.47 -1.21
N ALA A 45 -4.57 -17.32 -2.25
CA ALA A 45 -4.01 -18.66 -2.13
C ALA A 45 -2.50 -18.63 -1.87
N SER A 46 -1.80 -17.59 -2.33
CA SER A 46 -0.36 -17.39 -2.13
C SER A 46 -0.01 -16.37 -1.04
N LEU A 47 -1.00 -15.93 -0.25
CA LEU A 47 -0.77 -14.98 0.84
C LEU A 47 0.05 -15.62 1.95
N GLU A 48 1.27 -15.14 2.14
CA GLU A 48 2.11 -15.46 3.29
C GLU A 48 1.97 -14.32 4.31
N LYS A 49 1.34 -14.54 5.47
CA LYS A 49 1.10 -13.48 6.45
C LYS A 49 1.36 -13.93 7.89
N ASN A 50 2.02 -13.08 8.66
CA ASN A 50 2.14 -13.18 10.11
C ASN A 50 1.86 -11.81 10.77
N ASP A 51 2.13 -11.69 12.06
CA ASP A 51 1.87 -10.47 12.81
C ASP A 51 2.76 -9.28 12.42
N TYR A 52 3.89 -9.53 11.78
CA TYR A 52 4.90 -8.53 11.43
C TYR A 52 4.93 -8.21 9.94
N GLN A 53 4.67 -9.21 9.09
CA GLN A 53 4.87 -9.13 7.66
C GLN A 53 3.77 -9.87 6.87
N ALA A 54 3.47 -9.37 5.69
CA ALA A 54 2.69 -10.07 4.68
C ALA A 54 3.39 -10.02 3.32
N ILE A 55 3.33 -11.11 2.55
CA ILE A 55 3.80 -11.20 1.18
C ILE A 55 2.63 -11.70 0.34
N VAL A 56 2.28 -10.94 -0.69
CA VAL A 56 1.08 -11.21 -1.50
C VAL A 56 1.34 -10.86 -2.97
N TRP A 57 0.69 -11.59 -3.86
CA TRP A 57 0.65 -11.21 -5.27
C TRP A 57 -0.53 -10.28 -5.52
N TRP A 58 -0.23 -9.17 -6.20
CA TRP A 58 -1.20 -8.22 -6.70
C TRP A 58 -1.23 -8.26 -8.22
N LYS A 59 -2.43 -8.15 -8.78
CA LYS A 59 -2.68 -8.07 -10.22
C LYS A 59 -3.50 -6.84 -10.56
N ASN A 60 -3.05 -6.08 -11.55
CA ASN A 60 -3.78 -4.98 -12.16
C ASN A 60 -4.07 -5.32 -13.61
N THR A 61 -5.33 -5.47 -13.98
CA THR A 61 -5.74 -5.86 -15.33
C THR A 61 -6.35 -4.66 -16.04
N GLY A 62 -5.73 -4.25 -17.14
CA GLY A 62 -6.22 -3.17 -17.98
C GLY A 62 -7.39 -3.59 -18.88
N PRO A 63 -7.97 -2.66 -19.64
CA PRO A 63 -9.22 -2.91 -20.38
C PRO A 63 -9.01 -3.86 -21.57
N LYS A 64 -7.76 -4.02 -22.03
CA LYS A 64 -7.38 -4.95 -23.10
C LYS A 64 -7.03 -6.35 -22.60
N GLY A 65 -7.13 -6.61 -21.29
CA GLY A 65 -6.83 -7.89 -20.64
C GLY A 65 -5.37 -8.08 -20.23
N ASP A 66 -4.45 -7.28 -20.77
CA ASP A 66 -3.05 -7.27 -20.31
C ASP A 66 -2.99 -6.95 -18.81
N SER A 67 -2.14 -7.68 -18.08
CA SER A 67 -2.09 -7.62 -16.62
C SER A 67 -0.69 -7.30 -16.10
N TYR A 68 -0.61 -6.33 -15.21
CA TYR A 68 0.59 -6.04 -14.44
C TYR A 68 0.54 -6.79 -13.11
N LEU A 69 1.51 -7.68 -12.90
CA LEU A 69 1.57 -8.53 -11.72
C LEU A 69 2.76 -8.12 -10.84
N LYS A 70 2.53 -7.86 -9.55
CA LYS A 70 3.62 -7.62 -8.59
C LYS A 70 3.54 -8.58 -7.41
N LYS A 71 4.70 -9.07 -6.96
CA LYS A 71 4.86 -9.66 -5.63
C LYS A 71 5.22 -8.53 -4.66
N LEU A 72 4.36 -8.28 -3.69
CA LEU A 72 4.50 -7.19 -2.72
C LEU A 72 4.80 -7.76 -1.34
N ALA A 73 5.77 -7.15 -0.64
CA ALA A 73 6.12 -7.50 0.73
C ALA A 73 5.85 -6.29 1.64
N PHE A 74 4.95 -6.45 2.61
CA PHE A 74 4.50 -5.42 3.53
C PHE A 74 5.04 -5.67 4.93
N ASN A 75 5.57 -4.63 5.58
CA ASN A 75 5.87 -4.64 7.01
C ASN A 75 4.75 -3.90 7.76
N ARG A 76 4.13 -4.56 8.74
CA ARG A 76 2.98 -4.05 9.49
C ARG A 76 3.32 -2.79 10.29
N TYR A 77 4.27 -2.89 11.20
CA TYR A 77 4.52 -1.84 12.20
C TYR A 77 5.18 -0.59 11.58
N ASP A 78 6.13 -0.80 10.68
CA ASP A 78 6.80 0.28 9.93
C ASP A 78 5.92 0.87 8.85
N ARG A 79 4.80 0.21 8.49
CA ARG A 79 3.93 0.56 7.35
C ARG A 79 4.75 0.82 6.08
N THR A 80 5.63 -0.12 5.75
CA THR A 80 6.44 -0.07 4.53
C THR A 80 6.11 -1.21 3.60
N VAL A 81 6.36 -1.02 2.30
CA VAL A 81 6.15 -2.02 1.25
C VAL A 81 7.35 -2.08 0.32
N ALA A 82 7.71 -3.28 -0.12
CA ALA A 82 8.70 -3.52 -1.16
C ALA A 82 8.07 -4.26 -2.34
N VAL A 83 8.48 -3.90 -3.56
CA VAL A 83 8.17 -4.69 -4.77
C VAL A 83 9.26 -5.75 -4.93
N ALA A 84 8.93 -6.98 -4.56
CA ALA A 84 9.81 -8.13 -4.65
C ALA A 84 9.98 -8.60 -6.10
N ALA A 85 8.89 -8.64 -6.85
CA ALA A 85 8.90 -9.02 -8.26
C ALA A 85 7.80 -8.29 -9.03
N SER A 86 7.96 -8.16 -10.34
CA SER A 86 7.07 -7.40 -11.20
C SER A 86 7.12 -7.89 -12.64
N TYR A 87 5.95 -8.21 -13.19
CA TYR A 87 5.78 -8.83 -14.49
C TYR A 87 4.65 -8.17 -15.28
N LEU A 88 4.75 -8.21 -16.61
CA LEU A 88 3.64 -7.97 -17.52
C LEU A 88 3.24 -9.28 -18.17
N LEU A 89 1.96 -9.59 -18.06
CA LEU A 89 1.30 -10.70 -18.72
C LEU A 89 0.39 -10.15 -19.81
N ASP A 90 0.22 -10.92 -20.88
CA ASP A 90 -0.78 -10.61 -21.88
C ASP A 90 -2.19 -11.04 -21.44
N LYS A 91 -3.19 -10.75 -22.28
CA LYS A 91 -4.59 -11.11 -22.04
C LYS A 91 -4.87 -12.62 -21.94
N TYR A 92 -3.97 -13.49 -22.40
CA TYR A 92 -4.07 -14.94 -22.28
C TYR A 92 -3.35 -15.46 -21.03
N GLY A 93 -2.65 -14.59 -20.30
CA GLY A 93 -1.84 -14.94 -19.14
C GLY A 93 -0.40 -15.30 -19.51
N ASP A 94 -0.02 -15.17 -20.78
CA ASP A 94 1.33 -15.47 -21.21
C ASP A 94 2.29 -14.37 -20.78
N TYR A 95 3.48 -14.79 -20.38
CA TYR A 95 4.53 -13.89 -19.94
C TYR A 95 5.02 -13.00 -21.11
N LYS A 96 4.89 -11.68 -20.96
CA LYS A 96 5.45 -10.70 -21.90
C LYS A 96 6.81 -10.17 -21.44
N LYS A 97 6.91 -9.79 -20.16
CA LYS A 97 8.10 -9.07 -19.66
C LYS A 97 8.27 -9.18 -18.14
N THR A 98 9.52 -9.24 -17.69
CA THR A 98 9.93 -9.04 -16.29
C THR A 98 10.47 -7.64 -16.16
N TYR A 99 9.94 -6.87 -15.21
CA TYR A 99 10.51 -5.59 -14.80
C TYR A 99 11.43 -5.76 -13.59
N SER A 100 11.12 -6.69 -12.68
CA SER A 100 11.97 -7.01 -11.53
C SER A 100 11.70 -8.42 -11.01
N ASN A 101 12.73 -9.06 -10.47
CA ASN A 101 12.62 -10.26 -9.65
C ASN A 101 13.81 -10.27 -8.70
N LYS A 102 13.61 -9.74 -7.50
CA LYS A 102 14.69 -9.43 -6.57
C LYS A 102 14.76 -10.46 -5.45
N PRO A 103 15.95 -10.94 -5.07
CA PRO A 103 16.10 -11.71 -3.86
C PRO A 103 15.75 -10.83 -2.64
N ARG A 104 15.39 -11.48 -1.53
CA ARG A 104 14.95 -10.79 -0.30
C ARG A 104 15.96 -9.78 0.23
N SER A 105 17.26 -10.05 0.05
CA SER A 105 18.37 -9.15 0.43
C SER A 105 18.37 -7.81 -0.33
N GLU A 106 17.70 -7.73 -1.47
CA GLU A 106 17.64 -6.54 -2.32
C GLU A 106 16.28 -5.81 -2.25
N TRP A 107 15.37 -6.25 -1.39
CA TRP A 107 14.08 -5.61 -1.23
C TRP A 107 14.25 -4.21 -0.63
N LYS A 108 13.83 -3.21 -1.39
CA LYS A 108 13.81 -1.81 -0.97
C LYS A 108 12.42 -1.49 -0.44
N TYR A 109 12.31 -1.34 0.86
CA TYR A 109 11.08 -0.96 1.53
C TYR A 109 10.89 0.55 1.49
N GLU A 110 9.73 0.97 1.05
CA GLU A 110 9.31 2.37 1.06
C GLU A 110 8.08 2.56 1.94
N ALA A 111 7.94 3.75 2.53
CA ALA A 111 6.75 4.09 3.30
C ALA A 111 5.50 3.98 2.41
N ILE A 112 4.46 3.34 2.93
CA ILE A 112 3.16 3.25 2.27
C ILE A 112 2.55 4.65 2.27
N VAL A 113 2.29 5.18 1.07
CA VAL A 113 1.71 6.50 0.90
C VAL A 113 0.23 6.45 1.29
N PRO A 114 -0.26 7.37 2.13
CA PRO A 114 -1.67 7.55 2.41
C PRO A 114 -2.51 7.65 1.15
N GLU A 115 -3.67 7.00 1.14
CA GLU A 115 -4.65 7.01 0.05
C GLU A 115 -4.14 6.41 -1.26
N SER A 116 -2.95 5.83 -1.24
CA SER A 116 -2.46 5.00 -2.32
C SER A 116 -3.15 3.65 -2.33
N PHE A 117 -3.11 3.02 -3.49
CA PHE A 117 -3.54 1.65 -3.63
C PHE A 117 -2.73 0.66 -2.75
N MET A 118 -1.46 0.95 -2.46
CA MET A 118 -0.67 0.12 -1.54
C MET A 118 -1.25 0.14 -0.14
N GLU A 119 -1.86 1.25 0.27
CA GLU A 119 -2.57 1.33 1.53
C GLU A 119 -3.89 0.55 1.52
N GLU A 120 -4.61 0.54 0.39
CA GLU A 120 -5.82 -0.28 0.23
C GLU A 120 -5.51 -1.76 0.50
N ILE A 121 -4.43 -2.28 -0.09
CA ILE A 121 -3.94 -3.65 0.19
C ILE A 121 -3.53 -3.79 1.65
N TYR A 122 -2.77 -2.83 2.20
CA TYR A 122 -2.34 -2.88 3.60
C TYR A 122 -3.54 -2.98 4.57
N ASN A 123 -4.57 -2.18 4.34
CA ASN A 123 -5.77 -2.16 5.17
C ASN A 123 -6.62 -3.43 4.98
N TRP A 124 -6.60 -4.04 3.79
CA TRP A 124 -7.19 -5.38 3.58
C TRP A 124 -6.40 -6.46 4.35
N LEU A 125 -5.07 -6.40 4.33
CA LEU A 125 -4.20 -7.32 5.05
C LEU A 125 -4.39 -7.19 6.57
N TRP A 126 -4.41 -5.98 7.10
CA TRP A 126 -4.64 -5.71 8.52
C TRP A 126 -5.72 -4.64 8.68
N PRO A 127 -7.00 -5.04 8.71
CA PRO A 127 -8.10 -4.11 8.94
C PRO A 127 -7.86 -3.33 10.23
N ALA A 128 -7.85 -2.00 10.12
CA ALA A 128 -7.85 -1.17 11.31
C ALA A 128 -9.13 -1.47 12.11
N ALA A 129 -9.02 -1.59 13.43
CA ALA A 129 -10.21 -1.54 14.29
C ALA A 129 -10.96 -0.24 13.95
N ALA A 130 -12.28 -0.34 13.71
CA ALA A 130 -13.13 0.74 13.25
C ALA A 130 -12.81 2.07 13.98
N GLY A 131 -12.13 2.99 13.28
CA GLY A 131 -11.55 4.18 13.93
C GLY A 131 -10.73 5.10 13.01
N THR A 132 -10.87 5.00 11.68
CA THR A 132 -10.20 5.87 10.71
C THR A 132 -10.79 7.28 10.62
N ALA A 133 -11.83 7.58 11.40
CA ALA A 133 -12.58 8.83 11.38
C ALA A 133 -11.71 10.09 11.62
N ASN A 134 -10.52 9.95 12.21
CA ASN A 134 -9.60 11.06 12.52
C ASN A 134 -8.19 10.85 11.95
N ARG A 135 -8.07 10.21 10.78
CA ARG A 135 -6.77 10.03 10.12
C ARG A 135 -6.09 11.37 9.85
N TRP A 136 -6.75 12.23 9.07
CA TRP A 136 -6.23 13.55 8.74
C TRP A 136 -6.65 14.54 9.82
N TYR A 137 -5.71 14.87 10.69
CA TYR A 137 -5.90 15.90 11.69
C TYR A 137 -5.57 17.27 11.10
N TYR A 138 -6.55 18.17 11.11
CA TYR A 138 -6.42 19.52 10.59
C TYR A 138 -5.51 20.37 11.50
N LEU A 139 -4.49 20.99 10.91
CA LEU A 139 -3.52 21.84 11.62
C LEU A 139 -3.75 23.34 11.34
N GLY A 140 -4.37 23.66 10.21
CA GLY A 140 -4.68 25.05 9.87
C GLY A 140 -4.84 25.31 8.39
N LYS A 141 -4.91 26.59 8.07
CA LYS A 141 -5.05 27.13 6.72
C LYS A 141 -3.93 28.14 6.46
N TRP A 142 -3.29 28.02 5.31
CA TRP A 142 -2.31 28.95 4.79
C TRP A 142 -2.97 30.25 4.32
N SER A 143 -2.19 31.31 4.10
CA SER A 143 -2.71 32.62 3.70
C SER A 143 -3.34 32.63 2.30
N ASP A 144 -2.86 31.76 1.40
CA ASP A 144 -3.42 31.52 0.06
C ASP A 144 -4.73 30.70 0.10
N GLY A 145 -5.07 30.17 1.27
CA GLY A 145 -6.26 29.41 1.52
C GLY A 145 -6.09 27.89 1.47
N ALA A 146 -4.89 27.38 1.18
CA ALA A 146 -4.61 25.95 1.25
C ALA A 146 -4.78 25.43 2.69
N THR A 147 -5.27 24.21 2.86
CA THR A 147 -5.50 23.61 4.19
C THR A 147 -4.48 22.52 4.47
N PHE A 148 -3.95 22.49 5.70
CA PHE A 148 -2.84 21.62 6.08
C PHE A 148 -3.27 20.59 7.13
N PHE A 149 -2.90 19.34 6.91
CA PHE A 149 -3.27 18.19 7.73
C PHE A 149 -2.07 17.30 8.02
N VAL A 150 -2.14 16.57 9.12
CA VAL A 150 -1.20 15.50 9.48
C VAL A 150 -1.92 14.15 9.52
N ASP A 151 -1.29 13.10 8.98
CA ASP A 151 -1.81 11.73 9.09
C ASP A 151 -1.41 11.11 10.43
N ASN A 152 -2.36 11.09 11.37
CA ASN A 152 -2.19 10.53 12.70
C ASN A 152 -1.74 9.06 12.69
N LEU A 153 -2.18 8.27 11.70
CA LEU A 153 -1.84 6.84 11.63
C LEU A 153 -0.41 6.60 11.17
N SER A 154 0.17 7.59 10.48
CA SER A 154 1.53 7.53 9.97
C SER A 154 2.60 8.01 10.96
N VAL A 155 2.21 8.75 12.01
CA VAL A 155 3.17 9.34 12.94
C VAL A 155 4.02 8.23 13.55
N ARG A 156 5.33 8.29 13.31
CA ARG A 156 6.35 7.46 13.95
C ARG A 156 7.39 8.40 14.53
N LYS A 157 7.51 8.42 15.85
CA LYS A 157 8.39 9.36 16.56
C LYS A 157 9.10 8.71 17.72
N ASP A 158 10.26 9.26 18.04
CA ASP A 158 10.98 9.04 19.27
C ASP A 158 11.21 10.39 19.98
N ALA A 159 12.19 10.46 20.90
CA ALA A 159 12.50 11.68 21.62
C ALA A 159 13.16 12.76 20.73
N GLN A 160 13.73 12.38 19.59
CA GLN A 160 14.62 13.18 18.74
C GLN A 160 14.09 13.38 17.33
N THR A 161 13.38 12.41 16.77
CA THR A 161 12.96 12.43 15.37
C THR A 161 11.51 11.99 15.23
N ALA A 162 10.85 12.52 14.19
CA ALA A 162 9.55 12.06 13.75
C ALA A 162 9.53 11.87 12.23
N ARG A 163 8.77 10.87 11.78
CA ARG A 163 8.46 10.60 10.39
C ARG A 163 6.95 10.60 10.26
N VAL A 164 6.43 11.35 9.31
CA VAL A 164 5.00 11.59 9.20
C VAL A 164 4.60 11.95 7.77
N TRP A 165 3.39 11.56 7.39
CA TRP A 165 2.75 12.07 6.19
C TRP A 165 1.90 13.29 6.52
N THR A 166 2.03 14.34 5.71
CA THR A 166 1.16 15.52 5.75
C THR A 166 0.40 15.64 4.44
N LYS A 167 -0.73 16.33 4.49
CA LYS A 167 -1.53 16.66 3.32
C LYS A 167 -1.77 18.15 3.27
N GLU A 168 -1.65 18.71 2.08
CA GLU A 168 -2.04 20.08 1.78
C GLU A 168 -3.08 20.09 0.67
N ASN A 169 -4.27 20.62 0.93
CA ASN A 169 -5.29 20.78 -0.09
C ASN A 169 -5.30 22.23 -0.57
N ASP A 170 -5.03 22.42 -1.85
CA ASP A 170 -5.10 23.69 -2.55
C ASP A 170 -6.58 24.09 -2.78
N PRO A 171 -6.92 25.40 -2.73
CA PRO A 171 -8.29 25.87 -2.96
C PRO A 171 -8.87 25.50 -4.33
N ASN A 172 -8.03 25.26 -5.33
CA ASN A 172 -8.42 24.89 -6.70
C ASN A 172 -8.69 23.38 -6.84
N GLY A 173 -8.68 22.61 -5.75
CA GLY A 173 -9.02 21.19 -5.74
C GLY A 173 -7.84 20.25 -6.06
N HIS A 174 -6.63 20.77 -6.12
CA HIS A 174 -5.42 19.95 -6.08
C HIS A 174 -5.05 19.65 -4.64
N TYR A 175 -4.28 18.58 -4.42
CA TYR A 175 -3.67 18.37 -3.11
C TYR A 175 -2.30 17.70 -3.24
N SER A 176 -1.45 17.92 -2.25
CA SER A 176 -0.18 17.23 -2.12
C SER A 176 -0.16 16.36 -0.87
N ILE A 177 0.52 15.21 -0.95
CA ILE A 177 0.82 14.34 0.19
C ILE A 177 2.34 14.24 0.31
N GLN A 178 2.88 14.62 1.47
CA GLN A 178 4.31 14.78 1.68
C GLN A 178 4.80 13.92 2.83
N TYR A 179 5.90 13.19 2.63
CA TYR A 179 6.60 12.47 3.67
C TYR A 179 7.66 13.37 4.29
N ARG A 180 7.48 13.70 5.57
CA ARG A 180 8.32 14.64 6.30
C ARG A 180 9.11 13.93 7.38
N ILE A 181 10.38 14.30 7.50
CA ILE A 181 11.27 13.89 8.59
C ILE A 181 11.55 15.14 9.42
N ILE A 182 11.15 15.13 10.68
CA ILE A 182 11.28 16.26 11.61
C ILE A 182 12.30 15.90 12.67
N ARG A 183 13.23 16.82 12.95
CA ARG A 183 14.25 16.66 14.00
C ARG A 183 13.98 17.66 15.13
N ARG A 184 13.84 17.12 16.34
CA ARG A 184 13.29 17.84 17.50
C ARG A 184 14.26 18.88 18.05
N ASN A 185 15.51 18.48 18.28
CA ASN A 185 16.52 19.35 18.90
C ASN A 185 16.95 20.48 17.98
N GLU A 186 17.11 20.17 16.69
CA GLU A 186 17.49 21.14 15.68
C GLU A 186 16.31 22.03 15.25
N LYS A 187 15.07 21.66 15.60
CA LYS A 187 13.83 22.26 15.09
C LYS A 187 13.89 22.44 13.58
N THR A 188 14.17 21.34 12.87
CA THR A 188 14.22 21.33 11.39
C THR A 188 13.32 20.23 10.84
N LEU A 189 12.94 20.38 9.57
CA LEU A 189 12.29 19.33 8.80
C LEU A 189 12.96 19.12 7.44
N THR A 190 12.72 17.95 6.87
CA THR A 190 13.09 17.60 5.49
C THR A 190 11.85 17.01 4.81
N ILE A 191 11.51 17.51 3.63
CA ILE A 191 10.47 16.91 2.79
C ILE A 191 11.14 15.82 1.95
N TRP A 192 11.03 14.58 2.41
CA TRP A 192 11.71 13.45 1.79
C TRP A 192 11.11 13.09 0.44
N LYS A 193 9.78 13.07 0.35
CA LYS A 193 9.00 12.84 -0.87
C LYS A 193 7.74 13.69 -0.85
N SER A 194 7.35 14.22 -1.99
CA SER A 194 6.11 14.96 -2.23
C SER A 194 5.40 14.35 -3.41
N TYR A 195 4.10 14.11 -3.25
CA TYR A 195 3.24 13.58 -4.28
C TYR A 195 2.12 14.58 -4.56
N THR A 196 1.92 14.96 -5.82
CA THR A 196 0.86 15.88 -6.21
C THR A 196 -0.28 15.15 -6.91
N LEU A 197 -1.51 15.42 -6.48
CA LEU A 197 -2.74 14.85 -7.02
C LEU A 197 -3.69 15.96 -7.53
N ARG A 198 -4.36 15.67 -8.64
CA ARG A 198 -5.36 16.55 -9.27
C ARG A 198 -6.74 15.90 -9.11
N GLY A 199 -7.68 16.53 -8.41
CA GLY A 199 -9.06 16.03 -8.34
C GLY A 199 -9.67 15.93 -9.75
N SER A 200 -10.37 14.88 -10.16
CA SER A 200 -11.56 14.31 -9.50
C SER A 200 -11.86 12.83 -9.87
N ALA A 201 -10.93 12.05 -10.42
CA ALA A 201 -11.26 10.69 -10.89
C ALA A 201 -10.15 9.62 -10.82
N GLY A 202 -8.97 9.90 -10.25
CA GLY A 202 -7.88 8.93 -10.23
C GLY A 202 -7.09 9.01 -8.94
N HIS A 203 -6.92 7.86 -8.28
CA HIS A 203 -5.93 7.65 -7.22
C HIS A 203 -4.48 7.66 -7.77
N GLU A 204 -4.25 8.41 -8.84
CA GLU A 204 -3.01 8.41 -9.61
C GLU A 204 -2.18 9.63 -9.22
N TYR A 205 -0.96 9.35 -8.76
CA TYR A 205 0.05 10.36 -8.50
C TYR A 205 0.56 10.89 -9.83
N ILE A 206 0.42 12.19 -10.04
CA ILE A 206 0.74 12.82 -11.33
C ILE A 206 2.19 13.28 -11.36
N ASP A 207 2.73 13.62 -10.19
CA ASP A 207 4.15 13.97 -10.03
C ASP A 207 4.68 13.46 -8.69
N THR A 208 5.97 13.12 -8.67
CA THR A 208 6.70 12.74 -7.46
C THR A 208 8.02 13.49 -7.43
N GLU A 209 8.14 14.38 -6.46
CA GLU A 209 9.36 15.13 -6.21
C GLU A 209 9.98 14.66 -4.89
N ALA A 210 11.31 14.63 -4.83
CA ALA A 210 12.04 14.28 -3.63
C ALA A 210 13.05 15.37 -3.31
N PHE A 211 13.01 15.89 -2.08
CA PHE A 211 13.94 16.91 -1.59
C PHE A 211 14.76 16.36 -0.40
N PRO A 212 15.41 15.19 -0.52
CA PRO A 212 15.99 14.47 0.62
C PRO A 212 17.14 15.20 1.31
N ASN A 213 17.73 16.20 0.64
CA ASN A 213 18.87 16.96 1.15
C ASN A 213 18.48 18.36 1.67
N GLU A 214 17.22 18.78 1.48
CA GLU A 214 16.78 20.09 1.91
C GLU A 214 16.39 20.04 3.41
N VAL A 215 17.07 20.85 4.21
CA VAL A 215 16.82 20.98 5.64
C VAL A 215 16.22 22.36 5.88
N ILE A 216 14.94 22.38 6.24
CA ILE A 216 14.13 23.58 6.40
C ILE A 216 14.00 23.86 7.90
N PRO A 217 14.34 25.07 8.38
CA PRO A 217 14.13 25.45 9.77
C PRO A 217 12.63 25.59 10.07
N ILE A 218 12.21 25.10 11.24
CA ILE A 218 10.84 25.27 11.74
C ILE A 218 10.77 26.63 12.44
N LEU A 219 10.13 27.58 11.77
CA LEU A 219 10.06 28.96 12.23
C LEU A 219 8.94 29.17 13.27
N PRO A 220 9.14 30.01 14.30
CA PRO A 220 8.07 30.40 15.21
C PRO A 220 6.85 31.00 14.50
N GLY A 221 5.66 30.60 14.91
CA GLY A 221 4.39 31.02 14.31
C GLY A 221 4.05 30.34 12.97
N SER A 222 4.93 29.50 12.43
CA SER A 222 4.68 28.79 11.17
C SER A 222 3.70 27.63 11.32
N MET A 223 3.14 27.17 10.20
CA MET A 223 2.34 25.95 10.17
C MET A 223 3.16 24.72 10.57
N ASP A 224 4.46 24.70 10.21
CA ASP A 224 5.37 23.63 10.58
C ASP A 224 5.63 23.58 12.09
N GLU A 225 5.58 24.71 12.78
CA GLU A 225 5.62 24.75 14.24
C GLU A 225 4.35 24.14 14.85
N LYS A 226 3.17 24.37 14.24
CA LYS A 226 1.94 23.69 14.67
C LYS A 226 2.04 22.18 14.50
N LEU A 227 2.60 21.72 13.37
CA LEU A 227 2.89 20.29 13.17
C LEU A 227 3.84 19.75 14.23
N PHE A 228 4.91 20.50 14.54
CA PHE A 228 5.88 20.13 15.57
C PHE A 228 5.21 19.89 16.93
N TYR A 229 4.37 20.83 17.40
CA TYR A 229 3.67 20.68 18.68
C TYR A 229 2.53 19.67 18.63
N ALA A 230 1.93 19.41 17.46
CA ALA A 230 0.98 18.31 17.31
C ALA A 230 1.65 16.93 17.50
N ILE A 231 2.93 16.81 17.13
CA ILE A 231 3.73 15.57 17.29
C ILE A 231 4.27 15.43 18.72
N TRP A 232 4.78 16.52 19.30
CA TRP A 232 5.23 16.59 20.70
C TRP A 232 4.45 17.67 21.45
N PRO A 233 3.29 17.32 22.03
CA PRO A 233 2.57 18.21 22.93
C PRO A 233 3.49 18.58 24.11
N ASN A 234 3.44 19.84 24.52
CA ASN A 234 4.16 20.34 25.69
C ASN A 234 3.70 19.66 26.97
#